data_AF-A0A2T1FAK2-F1
#
_entry.id   AF-A0A2T1FAK2-F1
#
_cell.length_a   1.000
_cell.length_b   1.000
_cell.length_c   1.000
_cell.angle_alpha   90.00
_cell.angle_beta   90.00
_cell.angle_gamma   90.00
#
_symmetry.space_group_name_H-M   'P 1'
#
loop_
_entity.id
_entity.type
_entity.pdbx_description
1 polymer ?
#
loop_
_entity_poly.entity_id
_entity_poly.type
_entity_poly.pdbx_seq_one_letter_code
_entity_poly.pdbx_strand_id
1 'polypeptide(L)'
;MLASSEFSGKNKADNQKSIQHNAYKFLALMLKGKLIVNIELLKEKLEQLKKRPNSSKGTIDQIEKWLIGSHILQRLRINPYYVAGDTVKNVKRITSEFLHGVKAGAFDLHWDIHCPHCNMIAEEFKDLADTSEMSFCPMCDREFKIDLLDRVEVTFSLNKEIG
;
A
#
# COMPACT_ATOMS: atom_id res chain seq x y z
N MET A 1 -5.02 -49.26 -49.35
CA MET A 1 -3.75 -48.55 -49.13
C MET A 1 -4.10 -47.11 -48.76
N LEU A 2 -3.90 -46.78 -47.48
CA LEU A 2 -3.88 -45.46 -46.82
C LEU A 2 -4.97 -44.41 -47.14
N ALA A 3 -5.90 -44.25 -46.18
CA ALA A 3 -6.52 -42.95 -45.90
C ALA A 3 -6.10 -42.54 -44.47
N SER A 4 -5.09 -41.66 -44.39
CA SER A 4 -4.61 -41.07 -43.15
C SER A 4 -5.57 -39.96 -42.73
N SER A 5 -6.30 -40.13 -41.64
CA SER A 5 -7.18 -39.10 -41.09
C SER A 5 -6.37 -38.06 -40.30
N GLU A 6 -6.38 -36.85 -40.82
CA GLU A 6 -5.93 -35.63 -40.12
C GLU A 6 -6.88 -35.31 -38.95
N PHE A 7 -6.51 -35.68 -37.73
CA PHE A 7 -7.23 -35.19 -36.54
C PHE A 7 -6.32 -35.08 -35.31
N SER A 8 -5.29 -34.23 -35.37
CA SER A 8 -4.47 -33.93 -34.19
C SER A 8 -3.98 -32.47 -34.10
N GLY A 9 -4.65 -31.53 -34.78
CA GLY A 9 -4.25 -30.12 -34.80
C GLY A 9 -5.10 -29.16 -33.94
N LYS A 10 -6.40 -29.43 -33.77
CA LYS A 10 -7.33 -28.46 -33.15
C LYS A 10 -7.26 -28.41 -31.62
N ASN A 11 -7.15 -29.56 -30.94
CA ASN A 11 -7.19 -29.63 -29.48
C ASN A 11 -6.02 -28.95 -28.74
N LYS A 12 -4.82 -28.90 -29.34
CA LYS A 12 -3.67 -28.19 -28.73
C LYS A 12 -3.80 -26.67 -28.84
N ALA A 13 -4.27 -26.17 -29.99
CA ALA A 13 -4.47 -24.74 -30.21
C ALA A 13 -5.59 -24.16 -29.35
N ASP A 14 -6.67 -24.93 -29.13
CA ASP A 14 -7.80 -24.51 -28.29
C ASP A 14 -7.46 -24.52 -26.79
N ASN A 15 -6.66 -25.49 -26.33
CA ASN A 15 -6.17 -25.53 -24.95
C ASN A 15 -5.14 -24.43 -24.65
N GLN A 16 -4.31 -24.07 -25.63
CA GLN A 16 -3.34 -22.98 -25.48
C GLN A 16 -4.03 -21.60 -25.47
N LYS A 17 -5.08 -21.42 -26.29
CA LYS A 17 -5.93 -20.21 -26.26
C LYS A 17 -6.72 -20.08 -24.96
N SER A 18 -7.23 -21.16 -24.38
CA SER A 18 -7.97 -21.14 -23.12
C SER A 18 -7.08 -20.84 -21.91
N ILE A 19 -5.86 -21.39 -21.86
CA ILE A 19 -4.85 -21.08 -20.83
C ILE A 19 -4.43 -19.62 -20.92
N GLN A 20 -4.16 -19.12 -22.14
CA GLN A 20 -3.76 -17.73 -22.35
C GLN A 20 -4.89 -16.75 -22.00
N HIS A 21 -6.14 -17.06 -22.36
CA HIS A 21 -7.31 -16.25 -22.01
C HIS A 21 -7.56 -16.20 -20.49
N ASN A 22 -7.41 -17.33 -19.77
CA ASN A 22 -7.51 -17.34 -18.31
C ASN A 22 -6.36 -16.60 -17.63
N ALA A 23 -5.14 -16.66 -18.17
CA ALA A 23 -4.02 -15.88 -17.68
C ALA A 23 -4.25 -14.36 -17.86
N TYR A 24 -4.80 -13.92 -18.99
CA TYR A 24 -5.17 -12.52 -19.21
C TYR A 24 -6.34 -12.09 -18.32
N LYS A 25 -7.32 -12.95 -18.08
CA LYS A 25 -8.45 -12.67 -17.18
C LYS A 25 -8.01 -12.59 -15.72
N PHE A 26 -7.09 -13.47 -15.29
CA PHE A 26 -6.46 -13.44 -13.98
C PHE A 26 -5.55 -12.22 -13.81
N LEU A 27 -4.73 -11.91 -14.81
CA LEU A 27 -3.90 -10.70 -14.84
C LEU A 27 -4.77 -9.44 -14.81
N ALA A 28 -5.85 -9.38 -15.58
CA ALA A 28 -6.79 -8.27 -15.55
C ALA A 28 -7.52 -8.15 -14.21
N LEU A 29 -7.84 -9.26 -13.53
CA LEU A 29 -8.41 -9.26 -12.18
C LEU A 29 -7.40 -8.75 -11.14
N MET A 30 -6.14 -9.19 -11.23
CA MET A 30 -5.02 -8.72 -10.41
C MET A 30 -4.70 -7.24 -10.67
N LEU A 31 -4.83 -6.77 -11.92
CA LEU A 31 -4.66 -5.37 -12.32
C LEU A 31 -5.84 -4.50 -11.89
N LYS A 32 -7.08 -5.02 -11.89
CA LYS A 32 -8.26 -4.34 -11.35
C LYS A 32 -8.17 -4.11 -9.85
N GLY A 33 -7.58 -5.06 -9.10
CA GLY A 33 -7.23 -4.85 -7.67
C GLY A 33 -6.02 -3.94 -7.44
N LYS A 34 -5.31 -3.54 -8.50
CA LYS A 34 -4.13 -2.67 -8.46
C LYS A 34 -4.45 -1.20 -8.72
N LEU A 35 -5.53 -0.87 -9.42
CA LEU A 35 -5.83 0.51 -9.84
C LEU A 35 -7.13 1.05 -9.27
N ILE A 36 -7.01 1.69 -8.11
CA ILE A 36 -7.75 2.92 -7.78
C ILE A 36 -6.67 3.90 -7.34
N VAL A 37 -5.84 4.34 -8.30
CA VAL A 37 -4.81 5.34 -8.06
C VAL A 37 -4.75 6.27 -9.27
N ASN A 38 -4.94 7.56 -9.04
CA ASN A 38 -4.66 8.62 -10.00
C ASN A 38 -3.14 8.76 -10.15
N ILE A 39 -2.59 8.04 -11.13
CA ILE A 39 -1.14 7.97 -11.37
C ILE A 39 -0.57 9.33 -11.79
N GLU A 40 -1.32 10.14 -12.53
CA GLU A 40 -0.86 11.45 -12.97
C GLU A 40 -0.69 12.38 -11.77
N LEU A 41 -1.70 12.48 -10.92
CA LEU A 41 -1.65 13.29 -9.70
C LEU A 41 -0.59 12.76 -8.72
N LEU A 42 -0.48 11.44 -8.54
CA LEU A 42 0.58 10.83 -7.71
C LEU A 42 1.97 11.28 -8.19
N LYS A 43 2.25 11.15 -9.49
CA LYS A 43 3.54 11.55 -10.05
C LYS A 43 3.79 13.03 -9.90
N GLU A 44 2.79 13.87 -10.13
CA GLU A 44 2.91 15.32 -9.92
C GLU A 44 3.34 15.63 -8.47
N LYS A 45 2.67 15.05 -7.47
CA LYS A 45 2.99 15.26 -6.05
C LYS A 45 4.38 14.73 -5.69
N LEU A 46 4.77 13.57 -6.22
CA LEU A 46 6.10 13.01 -5.97
C LEU A 46 7.22 13.83 -6.64
N GLU A 47 6.98 14.41 -7.82
CA GLU A 47 7.92 15.33 -8.46
C GLU A 47 8.05 16.64 -7.69
N GLN A 48 6.95 17.18 -7.14
CA GLN A 48 7.01 18.31 -6.21
C GLN A 48 7.84 17.95 -4.97
N LEU A 49 7.63 16.76 -4.40
CA LEU A 49 8.39 16.25 -3.27
C LEU A 49 9.89 16.12 -3.57
N LYS A 50 10.28 15.74 -4.79
CA LYS A 50 11.68 15.66 -5.23
C LYS A 50 12.38 17.02 -5.32
N LYS A 51 11.63 18.11 -5.56
CA LYS A 51 12.18 19.48 -5.68
C LYS A 51 12.61 20.10 -4.36
N ARG A 52 12.15 19.59 -3.22
CA ARG A 52 12.52 20.15 -1.91
C ARG A 52 14.01 19.94 -1.57
N PRO A 53 14.62 20.82 -0.77
CA PRO A 53 15.97 20.62 -0.25
C PRO A 53 16.08 19.31 0.56
N ASN A 54 17.22 18.63 0.48
CA ASN A 54 17.52 17.37 1.18
C ASN A 54 16.58 16.18 0.84
N SER A 55 15.85 16.25 -0.28
CA SER A 55 15.06 15.12 -0.76
C SER A 55 15.94 13.92 -1.14
N SER A 56 15.50 12.71 -0.79
CA SER A 56 16.14 11.50 -1.27
C SER A 56 15.45 10.99 -2.54
N LYS A 57 15.84 11.53 -3.70
CA LYS A 57 15.25 11.16 -5.01
C LYS A 57 15.14 9.66 -5.23
N GLY A 58 16.23 8.92 -5.00
CA GLY A 58 16.24 7.46 -5.14
C GLY A 58 15.41 6.70 -4.09
N THR A 59 15.01 7.34 -2.99
CA THR A 59 14.02 6.77 -2.04
C THR A 59 12.61 7.05 -2.54
N ILE A 60 12.34 8.28 -2.99
CA ILE A 60 11.04 8.67 -3.59
C ILE A 60 10.72 7.81 -4.81
N ASP A 61 11.70 7.57 -5.69
CA ASP A 61 11.52 6.71 -6.88
C ASP A 61 11.17 5.26 -6.50
N GLN A 62 11.65 4.77 -5.35
CA GLN A 62 11.31 3.42 -4.87
C GLN A 62 9.94 3.39 -4.20
N ILE A 63 9.57 4.45 -3.46
CA ILE A 63 8.21 4.62 -2.96
C ILE A 63 7.22 4.64 -4.13
N GLU A 64 7.51 5.39 -5.20
CA GLU A 64 6.68 5.44 -6.41
C GLU A 64 6.50 4.03 -7.02
N LYS A 65 7.60 3.32 -7.25
CA LYS A 65 7.57 1.95 -7.78
C LYS A 65 6.78 1.01 -6.88
N TRP A 66 6.97 1.11 -5.56
CA TRP A 66 6.24 0.31 -4.59
C TRP A 66 4.75 0.60 -4.64
N LEU A 67 4.33 1.87 -4.65
CA LEU A 67 2.91 2.26 -4.71
C LEU A 67 2.22 1.75 -5.97
N ILE A 68 2.88 1.86 -7.13
CA ILE A 68 2.35 1.37 -8.42
C ILE A 68 2.34 -0.17 -8.46
N GLY A 69 3.32 -0.81 -7.81
CA GLY A 69 3.52 -2.24 -7.81
C GLY A 69 2.72 -3.02 -6.76
N SER A 70 2.31 -2.37 -5.67
CA SER A 70 1.68 -2.99 -4.51
C SER A 70 0.20 -3.29 -4.72
N HIS A 71 -0.35 -4.14 -3.85
CA HIS A 71 -1.78 -4.42 -3.81
C HIS A 71 -2.53 -3.27 -3.14
N ILE A 72 -3.78 -2.98 -3.55
CA ILE A 72 -4.57 -1.87 -2.98
C ILE A 72 -4.66 -1.91 -1.45
N LEU A 73 -4.84 -3.09 -0.86
CA LEU A 73 -4.92 -3.25 0.59
C LEU A 73 -3.65 -2.79 1.32
N GLN A 74 -2.47 -2.88 0.68
CA GLN A 74 -1.22 -2.40 1.28
C GLN A 74 -1.13 -0.87 1.29
N ARG A 75 -1.92 -0.18 0.46
CA ARG A 75 -1.94 1.28 0.35
C ARG A 75 -2.98 1.95 1.24
N LEU A 76 -3.96 1.19 1.73
CA LEU A 76 -4.96 1.70 2.68
C LEU A 76 -4.31 2.08 4.01
N ARG A 77 -3.29 1.34 4.42
CA ARG A 77 -2.54 1.55 5.66
C ARG A 77 -1.09 1.14 5.48
N ILE A 78 -0.30 2.09 5.00
CA ILE A 78 1.12 1.95 4.67
C ILE A 78 1.92 2.10 5.96
N ASN A 79 2.53 1.00 6.41
CA ASN A 79 3.57 1.04 7.42
C ASN A 79 4.95 1.22 6.73
N PRO A 80 5.73 2.27 7.08
CA PRO A 80 7.06 2.51 6.51
C PRO A 80 8.06 1.35 6.63
N TYR A 81 7.94 0.51 7.65
CA TYR A 81 8.80 -0.66 7.84
C TYR A 81 8.58 -1.72 6.75
N TYR A 82 7.32 -1.93 6.32
CA TYR A 82 7.03 -2.84 5.20
C TYR A 82 7.59 -2.31 3.89
N VAL A 83 7.40 -1.01 3.62
CA VAL A 83 7.97 -0.37 2.43
C VAL A 83 9.50 -0.43 2.46
N ALA A 84 10.12 -0.22 3.62
CA ALA A 84 11.57 -0.33 3.79
C ALA A 84 12.08 -1.75 3.50
N GLY A 85 11.36 -2.78 3.96
CA GLY A 85 11.64 -4.18 3.66
C GLY A 85 11.56 -4.48 2.16
N ASP A 86 10.48 -4.05 1.51
CA ASP A 86 10.23 -4.32 0.09
C ASP A 86 11.16 -3.56 -0.86
N THR A 87 11.62 -2.36 -0.45
CA THR A 87 12.48 -1.50 -1.27
C THR A 87 13.97 -1.59 -0.90
N VAL A 88 14.30 -2.29 0.18
CA VAL A 88 15.65 -2.38 0.78
C VAL A 88 16.23 -0.98 1.06
N LYS A 89 15.36 -0.03 1.45
CA LYS A 89 15.74 1.34 1.82
C LYS A 89 15.73 1.52 3.32
N ASN A 90 16.50 2.50 3.79
CA ASN A 90 16.54 2.83 5.21
C ASN A 90 15.17 3.36 5.66
N VAL A 91 14.59 2.75 6.69
CA VAL A 91 13.26 3.12 7.19
C VAL A 91 13.18 4.59 7.62
N LYS A 92 14.21 5.15 8.27
CA LYS A 92 14.20 6.57 8.67
C LYS A 92 14.09 7.49 7.46
N ARG A 93 14.73 7.14 6.34
CA ARG A 93 14.60 7.88 5.08
C ARG A 93 13.22 7.73 4.49
N ILE A 94 12.68 6.50 4.42
CA ILE A 94 11.32 6.23 3.94
C ILE A 94 10.29 7.02 4.75
N THR A 95 10.33 6.93 6.08
CA THR A 95 9.46 7.68 6.99
C THR A 95 9.60 9.18 6.77
N SER A 96 10.82 9.70 6.63
CA SER A 96 11.04 11.12 6.34
C SER A 96 10.41 11.55 5.01
N GLU A 97 10.56 10.75 3.95
CA GLU A 97 9.91 11.02 2.65
C GLU A 97 8.38 11.00 2.75
N PHE A 98 7.80 10.04 3.47
CA PHE A 98 6.36 10.01 3.73
C PHE A 98 5.88 11.24 4.49
N LEU A 99 6.55 11.63 5.58
CA LEU A 99 6.21 12.84 6.36
C LEU A 99 6.26 14.12 5.52
N HIS A 100 7.27 14.25 4.65
CA HIS A 100 7.31 15.37 3.71
C HIS A 100 6.25 15.25 2.61
N GLY A 101 5.92 14.04 2.18
CA GLY A 101 4.83 13.78 1.23
C GLY A 101 3.45 14.13 1.79
N VAL A 102 3.23 14.00 3.10
CA VAL A 102 2.02 14.51 3.78
C VAL A 102 1.90 16.01 3.59
N LYS A 103 2.98 16.76 3.83
CA LYS A 103 3.00 18.22 3.59
C LYS A 103 2.79 18.59 2.12
N ALA A 104 3.20 17.72 1.19
CA ALA A 104 2.98 17.90 -0.25
C ALA A 104 1.57 17.48 -0.71
N GLY A 105 0.75 16.88 0.17
CA GLY A 105 -0.57 16.36 -0.16
C GLY A 105 -0.53 15.06 -0.97
N ALA A 106 0.58 14.32 -0.94
CA ALA A 106 0.69 12.99 -1.55
C ALA A 106 0.09 11.89 -0.66
N PHE A 107 0.14 12.11 0.66
CA PHE A 107 -0.24 11.12 1.66
C PHE A 107 -1.03 11.77 2.79
N ASP A 108 -1.85 10.96 3.45
CA ASP A 108 -2.41 11.29 4.76
C ASP A 108 -1.65 10.50 5.84
N LEU A 109 -1.51 11.07 7.03
CA LEU A 109 -0.86 10.43 8.19
C LEU A 109 -1.91 10.04 9.22
N HIS A 110 -1.74 8.86 9.80
CA HIS A 110 -2.63 8.30 10.81
C HIS A 110 -1.81 7.88 12.03
N TRP A 111 -2.41 8.09 13.20
CA TRP A 111 -1.91 7.61 14.49
C TRP A 111 -2.80 6.48 14.96
N ASP A 112 -2.27 5.26 14.92
CA ASP A 112 -3.01 4.05 15.24
C ASP A 112 -2.69 3.61 16.67
N ILE A 113 -3.72 3.52 17.53
CA ILE A 113 -3.60 3.06 18.91
C ILE A 113 -3.85 1.56 18.98
N HIS A 114 -2.85 0.80 19.41
CA HIS A 114 -2.94 -0.64 19.56
C HIS A 114 -3.34 -1.05 20.97
N CYS A 115 -4.36 -1.90 21.06
CA CYS A 115 -4.74 -2.53 22.32
C CYS A 115 -3.58 -3.38 22.87
N PRO A 116 -3.15 -3.22 24.14
CA PRO A 116 -2.04 -3.98 24.70
C PRO A 116 -2.34 -5.48 24.87
N HIS A 117 -3.60 -5.89 24.76
CA HIS A 117 -4.02 -7.28 24.95
C HIS A 117 -4.09 -8.08 23.65
N CYS A 118 -4.70 -7.52 22.61
CA CYS A 118 -4.90 -8.21 21.33
C CYS A 118 -4.09 -7.62 20.18
N ASN A 119 -3.38 -6.50 20.40
CA ASN A 119 -2.60 -5.77 19.42
C ASN A 119 -3.39 -5.24 18.20
N MET A 120 -4.72 -5.37 18.22
CA MET A 120 -5.60 -4.76 17.23
C MET A 120 -5.68 -3.25 17.46
N ILE A 121 -5.97 -2.52 16.37
CA ILE A 121 -6.19 -1.08 16.41
C ILE A 121 -7.51 -0.83 17.14
N ALA A 122 -7.41 -0.19 18.30
CA ALA A 122 -8.55 0.21 19.12
C ALA A 122 -9.13 1.53 18.62
N GLU A 123 -8.27 2.45 18.19
CA GLU A 123 -8.64 3.82 17.82
C GLU A 123 -7.62 4.42 16.85
N GLU A 124 -8.04 5.42 16.08
CA GLU A 124 -7.24 6.10 15.06
C GLU A 124 -7.46 7.61 15.14
N PHE A 125 -6.37 8.37 15.02
CA PHE A 125 -6.40 9.83 15.03
C PHE A 125 -5.62 10.42 13.85
N LYS A 126 -6.05 11.60 13.39
CA LYS A 126 -5.31 12.38 12.37
C LYS A 126 -4.24 13.27 13.00
N ASP A 127 -4.51 13.80 14.18
CA ASP A 127 -3.55 14.54 14.98
C ASP A 127 -3.31 13.81 16.31
N LEU A 128 -2.05 13.73 16.71
CA LEU A 128 -1.70 13.14 18.00
C LEU A 128 -2.26 13.96 19.17
N ALA A 129 -2.48 15.27 18.97
CA ALA A 129 -3.09 16.14 19.95
C ALA A 129 -4.56 15.77 20.27
N ASP A 130 -5.22 15.02 19.40
CA ASP A 130 -6.59 14.55 19.60
C ASP A 130 -6.67 13.29 20.48
N THR A 131 -5.52 12.71 20.86
CA THR A 131 -5.47 11.52 21.72
C THR A 131 -5.88 11.82 23.16
N SER A 132 -6.56 10.85 23.78
CA SER A 132 -6.92 10.83 25.20
C SER A 132 -5.90 10.04 26.04
N GLU A 133 -5.99 10.12 27.37
CA GLU A 133 -5.19 9.26 28.26
C GLU A 133 -5.67 7.79 28.23
N MET A 134 -6.94 7.56 27.88
CA MET A 134 -7.62 6.28 27.94
C MET A 134 -8.25 5.95 26.59
N SER A 135 -8.14 4.69 26.16
CA SER A 135 -8.85 4.17 24.99
C SER A 135 -9.60 2.89 25.34
N PHE A 136 -10.58 2.52 24.53
CA PHE A 136 -11.42 1.34 24.70
C PHE A 136 -11.25 0.38 23.52
N CYS A 137 -11.03 -0.91 23.81
CA CYS A 137 -10.93 -1.93 22.77
C CYS A 137 -12.25 -2.69 22.64
N PRO A 138 -12.98 -2.57 21.51
CA PRO A 138 -14.24 -3.30 21.30
C PRO A 138 -14.06 -4.82 21.24
N MET A 139 -12.89 -5.29 20.78
CA MET A 139 -12.61 -6.72 20.65
C MET A 139 -12.35 -7.40 22.00
N CYS A 140 -11.78 -6.65 22.96
CA CYS A 140 -11.49 -7.17 24.30
C CYS A 140 -12.53 -6.71 25.34
N ASP A 141 -13.45 -5.83 24.94
CA ASP A 141 -14.48 -5.22 25.79
C ASP A 141 -13.91 -4.58 27.06
N ARG A 142 -12.87 -3.76 26.90
CA ARG A 142 -12.18 -3.13 28.05
C ARG A 142 -11.45 -1.84 27.71
N GLU A 143 -11.33 -1.00 28.72
CA GLU A 143 -10.48 0.20 28.70
C GLU A 143 -9.03 -0.11 29.05
N PHE A 144 -8.13 0.75 28.56
CA PHE A 144 -6.72 0.74 28.91
C PHE A 144 -6.14 2.15 28.82
N LYS A 145 -5.10 2.41 29.61
CA LYS A 145 -4.31 3.63 29.53
C LYS A 145 -3.42 3.56 28.28
N ILE A 146 -3.40 4.63 27.50
CA ILE A 146 -2.55 4.73 26.32
C ILE A 146 -1.10 4.97 26.77
N ASP A 147 -0.20 4.13 26.28
CA ASP A 147 1.24 4.37 26.33
C ASP A 147 1.71 4.78 24.94
N LEU A 148 2.01 6.06 24.76
CA LEU A 148 2.35 6.63 23.45
C LEU A 148 3.64 6.07 22.85
N LEU A 149 4.55 5.54 23.68
CA LEU A 149 5.84 5.03 23.20
C LEU A 149 5.71 3.61 22.63
N ASP A 150 4.86 2.79 23.23
CA ASP A 150 4.78 1.36 22.95
C ASP A 150 3.50 0.95 22.20
N ARG A 151 2.47 1.80 22.19
CA ARG A 151 1.13 1.46 21.67
C ARG A 151 0.66 2.32 20.51
N VAL A 152 1.50 3.24 20.04
CA VAL A 152 1.17 4.11 18.91
C VAL A 152 2.00 3.70 17.71
N GLU A 153 1.32 3.42 16.60
CA GLU A 153 1.94 3.22 15.29
C GLU A 153 1.63 4.41 14.39
N VAL A 154 2.63 4.91 13.66
CA VAL A 154 2.41 5.87 12.58
C VAL A 154 2.25 5.11 11.28
N THR A 155 1.10 5.28 10.64
CA THR A 155 0.83 4.76 9.31
C THR A 155 0.46 5.89 8.35
N PHE A 156 0.49 5.57 7.06
CA PHE A 156 0.16 6.51 5.99
C PHE A 156 -0.87 5.91 5.05
N SER A 157 -1.60 6.74 4.32
CA SER A 157 -2.36 6.31 3.16
C SER A 157 -2.06 7.24 1.99
N LEU A 158 -2.46 6.86 0.78
CA LEU A 158 -2.58 7.85 -0.29
C LEU A 158 -3.58 8.92 0.16
N ASN A 159 -3.34 10.16 -0.26
CA ASN A 159 -4.35 11.18 -0.12
C ASN A 159 -5.59 10.78 -0.94
N LYS A 160 -6.79 11.05 -0.41
CA LYS A 160 -8.08 10.66 -1.03
C LYS A 160 -8.26 11.07 -2.50
N GLU A 161 -7.62 12.16 -2.95
CA GLU A 161 -7.70 12.61 -4.34
C GLU A 161 -6.84 11.76 -5.28
N ILE A 162 -5.88 11.04 -4.70
CA ILE A 162 -4.96 10.15 -5.40
C ILE A 162 -5.48 8.71 -5.36
N GLY A 163 -5.98 8.18 -4.25
CA GLY A 163 -6.46 6.79 -4.18
C GLY A 163 -7.07 6.39 -2.85
#